data_AF-A0A1V5UZP9-F1
#
_entry.id   AF-A0A1V5UZP9-F1
#
_cell.length_a   1.000
_cell.length_b   1.000
_cell.length_c   1.000
_cell.angle_alpha   90.00
_cell.angle_beta   90.00
_cell.angle_gamma   90.00
#
_symmetry.space_group_name_H-M   'P 1'
#
loop_
_entity.id
_entity.type
_entity.pdbx_description
1 polymer ?
#
loop_
_entity_poly.entity_id
_entity_poly.type
_entity_poly.pdbx_seq_one_letter_code
_entity_poly.pdbx_strand_id
1 'polypeptide(L)'
;MRLTKRQLQAKLDALTSAVNRAHAARAAIYEHCESVYGTNPGEVDNDTFIDACDGGGGSASGMTAEDFDKSMRLAMNMSGIKPPPEIER
;
A
#
# COMPACT_ATOMS: atom_id res chain seq x y z
N MET A 1 14.22 26.86 -9.87
CA MET A 1 14.63 27.34 -8.53
C MET A 1 15.70 26.39 -7.98
N ARG A 2 16.78 26.90 -7.37
CA ARG A 2 17.84 26.06 -6.76
C ARG A 2 17.74 26.12 -5.24
N LEU A 3 17.77 24.96 -4.57
CA LEU A 3 17.74 24.88 -3.10
C LEU A 3 19.11 25.25 -2.51
N THR A 4 19.12 25.94 -1.36
CA THR A 4 20.32 26.03 -0.52
C THR A 4 20.62 24.67 0.13
N LYS A 5 21.84 24.47 0.64
CA LYS A 5 22.20 23.22 1.35
C LYS A 5 21.24 22.90 2.51
N ARG A 6 20.85 23.93 3.29
CA ARG A 6 19.90 23.77 4.39
C ARG A 6 18.51 23.39 3.90
N GLN A 7 18.03 24.02 2.82
CA GLN A 7 16.73 23.68 2.23
C GLN A 7 16.74 22.27 1.65
N LEU A 8 17.83 21.86 1.00
CA LEU A 8 18.01 20.51 0.48
C LEU A 8 18.00 19.47 1.61
N GLN A 9 18.77 19.69 2.67
CA GLN A 9 18.80 18.79 3.83
C GLN A 9 17.39 18.60 4.42
N ALA A 10 16.66 19.70 4.64
CA ALA A 10 15.30 19.65 5.15
C ALA A 10 14.35 18.83 4.26
N LYS A 11 14.53 18.86 2.93
CA LYS A 11 13.74 18.03 2.00
C LYS A 11 14.15 16.56 2.03
N LEU A 12 15.44 16.26 2.16
CA LEU A 12 15.95 14.89 2.33
C LEU A 12 15.44 14.26 3.64
N ASP A 13 15.46 15.02 4.73
CA ASP A 13 14.94 14.56 6.03
C ASP A 13 13.43 14.32 5.97
N ALA A 14 12.68 15.23 5.33
CA ALA A 14 11.25 15.08 5.14
C ALA A 14 10.91 13.84 4.29
N LEU A 15 11.67 13.60 3.21
CA LEU A 15 11.49 12.41 2.37
C LEU A 15 11.80 11.14 3.15
N THR A 16 12.92 11.09 3.88
CA THR A 16 13.30 9.95 4.73
C THR A 16 12.20 9.64 5.75
N SER A 17 11.68 10.67 6.42
CA SER A 17 10.59 10.53 7.38
C SER A 17 9.31 9.99 6.74
N ALA A 18 8.94 10.48 5.56
CA ALA A 18 7.76 10.01 4.83
C ALA A 18 7.91 8.54 4.40
N VAL A 19 9.06 8.17 3.84
CA VAL A 19 9.37 6.80 3.41
C VAL A 19 9.31 5.84 4.60
N ASN A 20 9.90 6.19 5.75
CA ASN A 20 9.83 5.34 6.94
C ASN A 20 8.38 5.14 7.44
N ARG A 21 7.56 6.19 7.42
CA ARG A 21 6.13 6.07 7.77
C ARG A 21 5.37 5.18 6.78
N ALA A 22 5.62 5.32 5.49
CA ALA A 22 5.01 4.49 4.46
C ALA A 22 5.40 3.02 4.62
N HIS A 23 6.68 2.72 4.88
CA HIS A 23 7.14 1.35 5.15
C HIS A 23 6.47 0.74 6.38
N ALA A 24 6.38 1.48 7.49
CA ALA A 24 5.71 0.99 8.69
C ALA A 24 4.22 0.70 8.46
N ALA A 25 3.52 1.59 7.74
CA ALA A 25 2.13 1.38 7.36
C ALA A 25 1.95 0.16 6.45
N ARG A 26 2.82 -0.02 5.44
CA ARG A 26 2.78 -1.18 4.55
C ARG A 26 3.02 -2.49 5.30
N ALA A 27 3.96 -2.51 6.24
CA ALA A 27 4.22 -3.69 7.07
C ALA A 27 2.97 -4.09 7.89
N ALA A 28 2.29 -3.13 8.52
CA ALA A 28 1.05 -3.40 9.26
C ALA A 28 -0.09 -3.88 8.35
N ILE A 29 -0.21 -3.34 7.13
CA ILE A 29 -1.18 -3.80 6.14
C ILE A 29 -0.86 -5.24 5.72
N TYR A 30 0.40 -5.57 5.48
CA TYR A 30 0.80 -6.91 5.05
C TYR A 30 0.56 -7.93 6.16
N GLU A 31 0.89 -7.62 7.42
CA GLU A 31 0.55 -8.45 8.58
C GLU A 31 -0.96 -8.68 8.70
N HIS A 32 -1.77 -7.64 8.51
CA HIS A 32 -3.22 -7.77 8.45
C HIS A 32 -3.67 -8.70 7.30
N CYS A 33 -3.08 -8.55 6.11
CA CYS A 33 -3.45 -9.35 4.94
C CYS A 33 -3.06 -10.82 5.10
N GLU A 34 -1.88 -11.10 5.64
CA GLU A 34 -1.48 -12.47 5.97
C GLU A 34 -2.47 -13.10 6.98
N SER A 35 -2.94 -12.35 7.97
CA SER A 35 -3.93 -12.84 8.94
C SER A 35 -5.33 -13.03 8.36
N VAL A 36 -5.78 -12.19 7.43
CA VAL A 36 -7.16 -12.22 6.90
C VAL A 36 -7.25 -13.07 5.65
N TYR A 37 -6.37 -12.81 4.67
CA TYR A 37 -6.39 -13.40 3.33
C TYR A 37 -5.40 -14.55 3.17
N GLY A 38 -4.43 -14.71 4.09
CA GLY A 38 -3.38 -15.73 3.97
C GLY A 38 -2.29 -15.40 2.93
N THR A 39 -2.29 -14.17 2.41
CA THR A 39 -1.35 -13.65 1.40
C THR A 39 -1.31 -12.12 1.48
N ASN A 40 -0.27 -11.48 0.95
CA ASN A 40 -0.15 -10.01 0.93
C ASN A 40 -0.41 -9.41 -0.48
N PRO A 41 -0.69 -8.10 -0.58
CA PRO A 41 -1.02 -7.44 -1.85
C PRO A 41 0.03 -7.61 -2.96
N GLY A 42 1.32 -7.74 -2.61
CA GLY A 42 2.40 -7.90 -3.58
C GLY A 42 2.49 -9.32 -4.16
N GLU A 43 2.04 -10.33 -3.42
CA GLU A 43 2.03 -11.74 -3.87
C GLU A 43 0.93 -12.02 -4.89
N VAL A 44 -0.18 -11.28 -4.82
CA VAL A 44 -1.33 -11.40 -5.71
C VAL A 44 -1.40 -10.30 -6.77
N ASP A 45 -0.35 -9.48 -6.87
CA ASP A 45 -0.25 -8.37 -7.83
C ASP A 45 -1.48 -7.46 -7.79
N ASN A 46 -1.85 -6.98 -6.60
CA ASN A 46 -2.99 -6.07 -6.43
C ASN A 46 -2.65 -4.67 -6.95
N ASP A 47 -2.68 -4.50 -8.27
CA ASP A 47 -2.41 -3.25 -8.98
C ASP A 47 -3.24 -2.07 -8.45
N THR A 48 -4.50 -2.32 -8.06
CA THR A 48 -5.38 -1.27 -7.53
C THR A 48 -4.84 -0.69 -6.22
N PHE A 49 -4.34 -1.55 -5.33
CA PHE A 49 -3.68 -1.10 -4.10
C PHE A 49 -2.36 -0.37 -4.41
N ILE A 50 -1.55 -0.92 -5.32
CA ILE A 50 -0.26 -0.33 -5.70
C ILE A 50 -0.47 1.08 -6.27
N ASP A 51 -1.37 1.24 -7.22
CA ASP A 51 -1.69 2.54 -7.83
C ASP A 51 -2.28 3.53 -6.81
N ALA A 52 -3.17 3.07 -5.93
CA ALA A 52 -3.85 3.93 -4.99
C ALA A 52 -2.95 4.39 -3.83
N CYS A 53 -2.09 3.50 -3.31
CA CYS A 53 -1.32 3.74 -2.08
C CYS A 53 0.16 4.03 -2.32
N ASP A 54 0.79 3.36 -3.29
CA ASP A 54 2.19 3.59 -3.65
C ASP A 54 2.31 4.63 -4.79
N GLY A 55 1.26 4.75 -5.60
CA GLY A 55 1.12 5.79 -6.61
C GLY A 55 1.78 5.46 -7.94
N GLY A 56 1.17 5.91 -9.02
CA GLY A 56 1.79 6.01 -10.35
C GLY A 56 2.36 7.41 -10.57
N GLY A 57 3.65 7.53 -10.92
CA GLY A 57 4.25 8.82 -11.30
C GLY A 57 4.50 9.80 -10.14
N GLY A 58 4.54 9.34 -8.89
CA GLY A 58 4.95 10.13 -7.72
C GLY A 58 3.81 10.69 -6.86
N SER A 59 2.57 10.24 -7.06
CA SER A 59 1.40 10.62 -6.25
C SER A 59 0.46 9.43 -6.02
N ALA A 60 -0.05 9.32 -4.79
CA ALA A 60 -1.02 8.32 -4.37
C ALA A 60 -2.39 9.01 -4.12
N SER A 61 -3.47 8.43 -4.64
CA SER A 61 -4.85 8.95 -4.42
C SER A 61 -5.46 8.49 -3.09
N GLY A 62 -4.90 7.45 -2.50
CA GLY A 62 -5.50 6.71 -1.39
C GLY A 62 -6.69 5.83 -1.84
N MET A 63 -7.16 5.00 -0.93
CA MET A 63 -8.35 4.16 -1.09
C MET A 63 -9.02 3.90 0.27
N THR A 64 -10.28 3.49 0.26
CA THR A 64 -10.99 3.07 1.49
C THR A 64 -10.64 1.62 1.87
N ALA A 65 -10.90 1.23 3.12
CA ALA A 65 -10.72 -0.15 3.55
C ALA A 65 -11.68 -1.12 2.82
N GLU A 66 -12.89 -0.66 2.46
CA GLU A 66 -13.86 -1.44 1.69
C GLU A 66 -13.37 -1.66 0.25
N ASP A 67 -12.86 -0.62 -0.41
CA ASP A 67 -12.26 -0.74 -1.74
C ASP A 67 -11.04 -1.65 -1.72
N PHE A 68 -10.27 -1.63 -0.62
CA PHE A 68 -9.11 -2.48 -0.44
C PHE A 68 -9.48 -3.96 -0.30
N ASP A 69 -10.49 -4.28 0.51
CA ASP A 69 -10.97 -5.67 0.63
C ASP A 69 -11.49 -6.19 -0.71
N LYS A 70 -12.27 -5.38 -1.44
CA LYS A 70 -12.73 -5.72 -2.79
C LYS A 70 -11.58 -5.96 -3.76
N SER A 71 -10.57 -5.08 -3.78
CA SER A 71 -9.43 -5.22 -4.69
C SER A 71 -8.56 -6.43 -4.34
N MET A 72 -8.34 -6.71 -3.05
CA MET A 72 -7.61 -7.90 -2.60
C MET A 72 -8.31 -9.19 -3.04
N ARG A 73 -9.62 -9.30 -2.81
CA ARG A 73 -10.39 -10.48 -3.24
C ARG A 73 -10.37 -10.67 -4.75
N LEU A 74 -10.45 -9.57 -5.51
CA LEU A 74 -10.35 -9.61 -6.97
C LEU A 74 -8.95 -10.10 -7.41
N ALA A 75 -7.89 -9.53 -6.84
CA ALA A 75 -6.51 -9.91 -7.13
C ALA A 75 -6.26 -11.40 -6.81
N MET A 76 -6.69 -11.87 -5.63
CA MET A 76 -6.61 -13.29 -5.26
C MET A 76 -7.29 -14.20 -6.28
N ASN A 77 -8.51 -13.86 -6.70
CA ASN A 77 -9.24 -14.62 -7.72
C ASN A 77 -8.48 -14.66 -9.06
N MET A 78 -7.87 -13.54 -9.47
CA MET A 78 -7.06 -13.46 -10.68
C MET A 78 -5.76 -14.28 -10.58
N SER A 79 -5.18 -14.39 -9.38
CA SER A 79 -4.02 -15.25 -9.08
C SER A 79 -4.39 -16.73 -8.86
N GLY A 80 -5.68 -17.11 -8.96
CA GLY A 80 -6.15 -18.47 -8.72
C GLY A 80 -6.20 -18.90 -7.24
N ILE A 81 -6.11 -17.95 -6.32
CA ILE A 81 -6.22 -18.16 -4.88
C ILE A 81 -7.67 -17.92 -4.45
N LYS A 82 -8.26 -18.88 -3.74
CA LYS A 82 -9.63 -18.72 -3.23
C LYS A 82 -9.63 -17.76 -2.03
N PRO A 83 -10.37 -16.64 -2.08
CA PRO A 83 -10.45 -15.72 -0.97
C PRO A 83 -11.17 -16.35 0.24
N PRO A 84 -10.82 -15.94 1.48
CA PRO A 84 -11.54 -16.34 2.68
C PRO A 84 -13.00 -15.86 2.64
N PRO A 85 -13.90 -16.41 3.46
CA PRO A 85 -15.23 -15.84 3.64
C PRO A 85 -15.16 -14.35 4.01
N GLU A 86 -16.16 -13.56 3.61
CA GLU A 86 -16.30 -12.20 4.10
C GLU A 86 -16.53 -12.24 5.63
N ILE A 87 -15.71 -11.49 6.36
CA ILE A 87 -15.91 -11.31 7.79
C ILE A 87 -16.76 -10.06 7.91
N GLU A 88 -18.08 -10.23 8.10
CA GLU A 88 -18.95 -9.14 8.52
C GLU A 88 -18.42 -8.59 9.85
N ARG A 89 -17.93 -7.34 9.85
CA ARG A 89 -17.51 -6.60 11.06
C ARG A 89 -18.42 -5.40 11.27
#